data_AF-A0A936F5L4-F1
#
_entry.id   AF-A0A936F5L4-F1
#
_cell.length_a   1.000
_cell.length_b   1.000
_cell.length_c   1.000
_cell.angle_alpha   90.00
_cell.angle_beta   90.00
_cell.angle_gamma   90.00
#
_symmetry.space_group_name_H-M   'P 1'
#
loop_
_entity.id
_entity.type
_entity.pdbx_description
1 polymer ?
#
loop_
_entity_poly.entity_id
_entity_poly.type
_entity_poly.pdbx_seq_one_letter_code
_entity_poly.pdbx_strand_id
1 'polypeptide(L)'
;MTQPLPIPPACVPTMEAVLADPLDPGPEAETHLKLCRACAEARVAYLAQEESPEALAPAGYFERLPDRILRKLPARPRLHLRVGPFTWAVAAALLMAVGAGAFWAGRANRTPLVEATLPRTPSELQEVVPEAPFLDSEDAVSQLTALSQQDAEAVLWALRDRQAQTPVKK
;
A
#
# COMPACT_ATOMS: atom_id res chain seq x y z
N MET A 1 -1.83 8.19 -19.19
CA MET A 1 -1.83 7.49 -20.49
C MET A 1 -0.40 7.06 -20.77
N THR A 2 -0.04 5.82 -20.42
CA THR A 2 1.31 5.27 -20.65
C THR A 2 1.44 4.90 -22.12
N GLN A 3 2.29 5.62 -22.84
CA GLN A 3 2.61 5.33 -24.24
C GLN A 3 3.29 3.95 -24.30
N PRO A 4 2.83 3.02 -25.18
CA PRO A 4 3.44 1.71 -25.29
C PRO A 4 4.88 1.87 -25.79
N LEU A 5 5.83 1.32 -25.03
CA LEU A 5 7.24 1.30 -25.44
C LEU A 5 7.38 0.47 -26.72
N PRO A 6 8.22 0.92 -27.67
CA PRO A 6 8.43 0.18 -28.92
C PRO A 6 9.05 -1.19 -28.61
N ILE A 7 8.40 -2.25 -29.10
CA ILE A 7 8.88 -3.62 -28.95
C ILE A 7 10.10 -3.79 -29.87
N PRO A 8 11.23 -4.33 -29.37
CA PRO A 8 12.40 -4.59 -30.20
C PRO A 8 12.05 -5.55 -31.34
N PRO A 9 12.59 -5.36 -32.57
CA PRO A 9 12.23 -6.20 -33.72
C PRO A 9 12.55 -7.68 -33.50
N ALA A 10 13.57 -7.99 -32.69
CA ALA A 10 13.93 -9.36 -32.33
C ALA A 10 12.89 -10.05 -31.41
N CYS A 11 12.04 -9.28 -30.73
CA CYS A 11 11.04 -9.79 -29.79
C CYS A 11 9.66 -9.98 -30.44
N VAL A 12 9.42 -9.32 -31.59
CA VAL A 12 8.14 -9.35 -32.32
C VAL A 12 7.67 -10.78 -32.64
N PRO A 13 8.47 -11.65 -33.29
CA PRO A 13 8.00 -12.99 -33.66
C PRO A 13 7.69 -13.85 -32.42
N THR A 14 8.47 -13.69 -31.36
CA THR A 14 8.23 -14.37 -30.07
C THR A 14 6.93 -13.92 -29.45
N MET A 15 6.64 -12.61 -29.47
CA MET A 15 5.40 -12.08 -28.90
C MET A 15 4.18 -12.49 -29.72
N GLU A 16 4.28 -12.50 -31.05
CA GLU A 16 3.21 -13.01 -31.92
C GLU A 16 2.92 -14.48 -31.65
N ALA A 17 3.96 -15.31 -31.49
CA ALA A 17 3.79 -16.72 -31.14
C ALA A 17 3.16 -16.92 -29.76
N VAL A 18 3.57 -16.14 -28.75
CA VAL A 18 2.98 -16.17 -27.40
C VAL A 18 1.52 -15.72 -27.40
N LEU A 19 1.15 -14.75 -28.24
CA LEU A 19 -0.24 -14.32 -28.38
C LEU A 19 -1.12 -15.33 -29.14
N ALA A 20 -0.52 -16.12 -30.05
CA ALA A 20 -1.22 -17.15 -30.80
C ALA A 20 -1.49 -18.40 -29.95
N ASP A 21 -0.48 -18.89 -29.22
CA ASP A 21 -0.61 -19.96 -28.25
C ASP A 21 0.36 -19.70 -27.06
N PRO A 22 -0.14 -19.22 -25.92
CA PRO A 22 0.70 -18.87 -24.78
C PRO A 22 1.21 -20.12 -24.04
N LEU A 23 0.60 -21.29 -24.23
CA LEU A 23 1.00 -22.54 -23.58
C LEU A 23 2.06 -23.27 -24.42
N ASP A 24 1.93 -23.23 -25.75
CA ASP A 24 2.90 -23.80 -26.69
C ASP A 24 3.27 -22.81 -27.82
N PRO A 25 4.13 -21.81 -27.54
CA PRO A 25 4.54 -20.82 -28.55
C PRO A 25 5.52 -21.38 -29.59
N GLY A 26 5.84 -22.68 -29.53
CA GLY A 26 6.79 -23.34 -30.42
C GLY A 26 8.27 -23.17 -30.04
N PRO A 27 9.15 -23.99 -30.65
CA PRO A 27 10.54 -24.14 -30.21
C PRO A 27 11.38 -22.88 -30.41
N GLU A 28 11.16 -22.12 -31.48
CA GLU A 28 11.92 -20.90 -31.77
C GLU A 28 11.61 -19.81 -30.74
N ALA A 29 10.33 -19.59 -30.43
CA ALA A 29 9.92 -18.66 -29.37
C ALA A 29 10.43 -19.11 -28.00
N GLU A 30 10.38 -20.40 -27.67
CA GLU A 30 10.95 -20.94 -26.43
C GLU A 30 12.44 -20.66 -26.28
N THR A 31 13.22 -20.82 -27.35
CA THR A 31 14.66 -20.49 -27.30
C THR A 31 14.89 -19.01 -27.01
N HIS A 32 14.08 -18.12 -27.59
CA HIS A 32 14.16 -16.69 -27.32
C HIS A 32 13.75 -16.36 -25.89
N LEU A 33 12.67 -16.96 -25.37
CA LEU A 33 12.18 -16.75 -24.00
C LEU A 33 13.23 -17.13 -22.95
N LYS A 34 14.07 -18.13 -23.23
CA LYS A 34 15.20 -18.52 -22.34
C LYS A 34 16.29 -17.45 -22.26
N LEU A 35 16.43 -16.62 -23.30
CA LEU A 35 17.46 -15.58 -23.41
C LEU A 35 16.93 -14.19 -23.03
N CYS A 36 15.68 -13.89 -23.38
CA CYS A 36 15.06 -12.58 -23.20
C CYS A 36 14.08 -12.58 -22.03
N ARG A 37 14.54 -12.08 -20.89
CA ARG A 37 13.75 -11.99 -19.66
C ARG A 37 12.45 -11.19 -19.83
N ALA A 38 12.48 -10.11 -20.62
CA ALA A 38 11.29 -9.29 -20.86
C ALA A 38 10.16 -10.06 -21.57
N CYS A 39 10.50 -10.88 -22.57
CA CYS A 39 9.50 -11.71 -23.26
C CYS A 39 8.98 -12.84 -22.34
N ALA A 40 9.86 -13.42 -21.50
CA ALA A 40 9.45 -14.41 -20.52
C ALA A 40 8.47 -13.84 -19.47
N GLU A 41 8.77 -12.65 -18.94
CA GLU A 41 7.89 -11.94 -18.01
C GLU A 41 6.57 -11.55 -18.69
N ALA A 42 6.61 -11.10 -19.94
CA ALA A 42 5.40 -10.79 -20.71
C ALA A 42 4.49 -12.01 -20.90
N ARG A 43 5.05 -13.19 -21.19
CA ARG A 43 4.29 -14.46 -21.26
C ARG A 43 3.64 -14.81 -19.93
N VAL A 44 4.38 -14.70 -18.82
CA VAL A 44 3.84 -14.96 -17.48
C VAL A 44 2.74 -13.97 -17.15
N ALA A 45 2.94 -12.68 -17.45
CA ALA A 45 1.94 -11.65 -17.23
C ALA A 45 0.68 -11.88 -18.07
N TYR A 46 0.82 -12.39 -19.30
CA TYR A 46 -0.30 -12.77 -20.16
C TYR A 46 -1.09 -13.95 -19.57
N LEU A 47 -0.39 -15.02 -19.16
CA LEU A 47 -1.02 -16.18 -18.52
C LEU A 47 -1.67 -15.84 -17.17
N ALA A 48 -1.10 -14.89 -16.43
CA ALA A 48 -1.65 -14.42 -15.16
C ALA A 48 -2.88 -13.51 -15.35
N GLN A 49 -3.07 -12.95 -16.55
CA GLN A 49 -4.25 -12.16 -16.91
C GLN A 49 -5.42 -13.02 -17.36
N GLU A 50 -5.24 -14.32 -17.63
CA GLU A 50 -6.39 -15.19 -17.85
C GLU A 50 -7.26 -15.12 -16.59
N GLU A 51 -8.40 -14.44 -16.75
CA GLU A 51 -9.53 -14.50 -15.84
C GLU A 51 -9.89 -15.97 -15.75
N SER A 52 -9.35 -16.66 -14.75
CA SER A 52 -9.84 -17.98 -14.40
C SER A 52 -11.34 -17.78 -14.23
N PRO A 53 -12.22 -18.48 -14.98
CA PRO A 53 -13.62 -18.44 -14.63
C PRO A 53 -13.68 -18.79 -13.14
N GLU A 54 -14.42 -18.02 -12.35
CA GLU A 54 -14.67 -18.28 -10.92
C GLU A 54 -15.47 -19.59 -10.72
N ALA A 55 -15.20 -20.62 -11.52
CA ALA A 55 -15.33 -22.00 -11.13
C ALA A 55 -14.30 -22.28 -10.03
N LEU A 56 -14.53 -21.65 -8.87
CA LEU A 56 -14.01 -22.10 -7.59
C LEU A 56 -14.24 -23.61 -7.56
N ALA A 57 -13.15 -24.38 -7.44
CA ALA A 57 -13.26 -25.81 -7.28
C ALA A 57 -14.33 -26.07 -6.20
N PRO A 58 -15.31 -26.96 -6.44
CA PRO A 58 -16.38 -27.20 -5.48
C PRO A 58 -15.80 -27.42 -4.09
N ALA A 59 -16.39 -26.79 -3.07
CA ALA A 59 -15.93 -26.98 -1.69
C ALA A 59 -15.84 -28.48 -1.37
N GLY A 60 -14.68 -28.95 -0.91
CA GLY A 60 -14.46 -30.39 -0.68
C GLY A 60 -13.75 -31.13 -1.82
N TYR A 61 -13.46 -30.50 -2.97
CA TYR A 61 -12.80 -31.16 -4.10
C TYR A 61 -11.40 -31.68 -3.75
N PHE A 62 -10.59 -30.87 -3.05
CA PHE A 62 -9.24 -31.25 -2.65
C PHE A 62 -9.22 -32.26 -1.50
N GLU A 63 -10.25 -32.26 -0.67
CA GLU A 63 -10.46 -33.20 0.44
C GLU A 63 -10.87 -34.60 -0.06
N ARG A 64 -11.50 -34.66 -1.24
CA ARG A 64 -11.87 -35.92 -1.91
C ARG A 64 -10.79 -36.43 -2.85
N LEU A 65 -9.70 -35.68 -3.05
CA LEU A 65 -8.59 -36.12 -3.90
C LEU A 65 -7.85 -37.28 -3.23
N PRO A 66 -7.66 -38.43 -3.90
CA PRO A 66 -6.93 -39.55 -3.32
C PRO A 66 -5.48 -39.16 -3.03
N ASP A 67 -4.95 -39.63 -1.90
CA ASP A 67 -3.57 -39.38 -1.45
C ASP A 67 -2.51 -39.66 -2.53
N ARG A 68 -2.79 -40.62 -3.43
CA ARG A 68 -1.91 -40.94 -4.56
C ARG A 68 -1.71 -39.75 -5.51
N ILE A 69 -2.71 -38.90 -5.69
CA ILE A 69 -2.62 -37.69 -6.52
C ILE A 69 -1.93 -36.58 -5.75
N LEU A 70 -2.27 -36.40 -4.45
CA LEU A 70 -1.63 -35.39 -3.61
C LEU A 70 -0.11 -35.59 -3.49
N ARG A 71 0.36 -36.84 -3.45
CA ARG A 71 1.80 -37.17 -3.44
C ARG A 71 2.53 -36.86 -4.74
N LYS A 72 1.82 -36.61 -5.85
CA LYS A 72 2.42 -36.21 -7.13
C LYS A 72 2.55 -34.69 -7.27
N LEU A 73 1.87 -33.92 -6.41
CA LEU A 73 2.04 -32.47 -6.41
C LEU A 73 3.46 -32.15 -5.92
N PRO A 74 4.18 -31.23 -6.60
CA PRO A 74 5.50 -30.82 -6.14
C PRO A 74 5.37 -30.25 -4.74
N ALA A 75 6.01 -30.88 -3.77
CA ALA A 75 6.04 -30.36 -2.41
C ALA A 75 6.71 -28.98 -2.45
N ARG A 76 5.94 -27.93 -2.16
CA ARG A 76 6.49 -26.59 -2.04
C ARG A 76 7.56 -26.63 -0.96
N PRO A 77 8.84 -26.33 -1.27
CA PRO A 77 9.86 -26.28 -0.24
C PRO A 77 9.41 -25.22 0.76
N ARG A 78 9.16 -25.63 2.01
CA ARG A 78 8.92 -24.68 3.08
C ARG A 78 10.22 -23.89 3.22
N LEU A 79 10.19 -22.65 2.77
CA LEU A 79 11.22 -21.66 3.04
C LEU A 79 11.17 -21.37 4.54
N HIS A 80 11.74 -22.29 5.32
CA HIS A 80 12.13 -22.00 6.69
C HIS A 80 13.32 -21.04 6.57
N LEU A 81 13.03 -19.75 6.46
CA LEU A 81 14.05 -18.73 6.67
C LEU A 81 14.54 -18.90 8.11
N ARG A 82 15.66 -19.60 8.25
CA ARG A 82 16.36 -19.75 9.52
C ARG A 82 17.06 -18.42 9.80
N VAL A 83 16.31 -17.46 10.30
CA VAL A 83 16.87 -16.19 10.79
C VAL A 83 17.77 -16.50 11.97
N GLY A 84 19.08 -16.30 11.79
CA GLY A 84 20.09 -16.55 12.80
C GLY A 84 20.05 -15.51 13.92
N PRO A 85 20.71 -15.75 15.06
CA PRO A 85 20.76 -14.80 16.17
C PRO A 85 21.33 -13.43 15.75
N PHE A 86 22.23 -13.40 14.77
CA PHE A 86 22.80 -12.16 14.24
C PHE A 86 21.80 -11.26 13.52
N THR A 87 20.79 -11.82 12.82
CA THR A 87 19.77 -10.98 12.15
C THR A 87 18.89 -10.27 13.17
N TRP A 88 18.61 -10.92 14.31
CA TRP A 88 17.93 -10.31 15.44
C TRP A 88 18.77 -9.22 16.11
N ALA A 89 20.08 -9.45 16.26
CA ALA A 89 20.98 -8.44 16.79
C ALA A 89 21.05 -7.19 15.89
N VAL A 90 21.10 -7.37 14.57
CA VAL A 90 21.08 -6.25 13.61
C VAL A 90 19.77 -5.49 13.68
N ALA A 91 18.62 -6.17 13.74
CA ALA A 91 17.33 -5.53 13.87
C ALA A 91 17.23 -4.70 15.17
N ALA A 92 17.68 -5.25 16.31
CA ALA A 92 17.70 -4.55 17.58
C ALA A 92 18.63 -3.32 17.55
N ALA A 93 19.82 -3.45 16.94
CA ALA A 93 20.76 -2.34 16.80
C ALA A 93 20.18 -1.20 15.95
N LEU A 94 19.50 -1.51 14.85
CA LEU A 94 18.85 -0.50 14.01
C LEU A 94 17.72 0.22 14.75
N LEU A 95 16.88 -0.51 15.51
CA LEU A 95 15.82 0.10 16.31
C LEU A 95 16.38 1.04 17.39
N MET A 96 17.45 0.61 18.07
CA MET A 96 18.12 1.45 19.08
C MET A 96 18.78 2.68 18.45
N ALA A 97 19.39 2.55 17.27
CA ALA A 97 20.00 3.66 16.56
C ALA A 97 18.96 4.70 16.11
N VAL A 98 17.81 4.26 15.59
CA VAL A 98 16.71 5.16 15.21
C VAL A 98 16.12 5.86 16.44
N GLY A 99 15.88 5.12 17.53
CA GLY A 99 15.37 5.70 18.78
C GLY A 99 16.32 6.72 19.40
N ALA A 100 17.62 6.41 19.44
CA ALA A 100 18.64 7.33 19.92
C ALA A 100 18.75 8.57 19.00
N GLY A 101 18.71 8.39 17.68
CA GLY A 101 18.74 9.49 16.72
C GLY A 101 17.56 10.46 16.91
N ALA A 102 16.35 9.94 17.04
CA ALA A 102 15.16 10.75 17.31
C ALA A 102 15.25 11.51 18.64
N PHE A 103 15.76 10.85 19.69
CA PHE A 103 15.95 11.48 21.00
C PHE A 103 16.94 12.65 20.97
N TRP A 104 18.07 12.47 20.27
CA TRP A 104 19.07 13.53 20.13
C TRP A 104 18.59 14.67 19.23
N ALA A 105 17.91 14.36 18.12
CA ALA A 105 17.32 15.37 17.25
C ALA A 105 16.27 16.23 17.98
N GLY A 106 15.40 15.60 18.79
CA GLY A 106 14.43 16.33 19.61
C GLY A 106 15.06 17.22 20.69
N ARG A 107 16.27 16.90 21.17
CA ARG A 107 17.03 17.76 22.10
C ARG A 107 17.74 18.91 21.40
N ALA A 108 18.28 18.67 20.20
CA ALA A 108 18.94 19.71 19.41
C ALA A 108 17.96 20.80 18.95
N ASN A 109 16.69 20.43 18.72
CA ASN A 109 15.63 21.34 18.32
C ASN A 109 14.85 21.96 19.49
N ARG A 110 15.35 21.89 20.74
CA ARG A 110 14.75 22.64 21.84
C ARG A 110 15.04 24.13 21.63
N THR A 111 14.06 24.86 21.11
CA THR A 111 14.00 26.31 21.24
C THR A 111 14.11 26.67 22.72
N PRO A 112 14.86 27.73 23.08
CA PRO A 112 15.02 28.11 24.48
C PRO A 112 13.64 28.28 25.11
N LEU A 113 13.49 27.72 26.31
CA LEU A 113 12.30 27.85 27.13
C LEU A 113 12.04 29.35 27.29
N VAL A 114 11.06 29.89 26.56
CA VAL A 114 10.51 31.21 26.88
C VAL A 114 9.86 31.01 28.24
N GLU A 115 10.48 31.56 29.29
CA GLU A 115 9.85 31.70 30.59
C GLU A 115 8.54 32.46 30.34
N ALA A 116 7.43 31.74 30.35
CA ALA A 116 6.12 32.35 30.37
C ALA A 116 6.02 33.15 31.67
N THR A 117 6.31 34.45 31.59
CA THR A 117 5.94 35.41 32.63
C THR A 117 4.42 35.37 32.73
N LEU A 118 3.92 34.62 33.72
CA LEU A 118 2.51 34.57 34.08
C LEU A 118 2.07 35.98 34.53
N PRO A 119 1.09 36.63 33.87
CA PRO A 119 0.46 37.80 34.43
C PRO A 119 -0.40 37.38 35.64
N ARG A 120 -0.05 37.91 36.81
CA ARG A 120 -0.75 37.72 38.09
C ARG A 120 -2.05 38.55 38.12
N THR A 121 -3.05 38.25 37.31
CA THR A 121 -4.43 38.74 37.53
C THR A 121 -5.47 37.82 36.88
N PRO A 122 -6.47 37.31 37.61
CA PRO A 122 -7.38 36.25 37.14
C PRO A 122 -8.66 36.79 36.47
N SER A 123 -8.60 37.89 35.71
CA SER A 123 -9.84 38.54 35.22
C SER A 123 -9.96 38.77 33.71
N GLU A 124 -8.99 38.40 32.89
CA GLU A 124 -9.14 38.39 31.42
C GLU A 124 -8.41 37.18 30.82
N LEU A 125 -9.02 36.00 30.92
CA LEU A 125 -8.69 34.89 30.02
C LEU A 125 -9.55 35.05 28.76
N GLN A 126 -9.11 35.91 27.84
CA GLN A 126 -9.48 35.75 26.45
C GLN A 126 -8.61 34.60 25.93
N GLU A 127 -9.24 33.44 25.76
CA GLU A 127 -8.62 32.24 25.21
C GLU A 127 -8.25 32.50 23.74
N VAL A 128 -7.09 33.13 23.53
CA VAL A 128 -6.49 33.24 22.21
C VAL A 128 -5.88 31.88 21.90
N VAL A 129 -6.68 31.04 21.25
CA VAL A 129 -6.23 29.79 20.62
C VAL A 129 -5.17 30.17 19.58
N PRO A 130 -3.90 29.76 19.75
CA PRO A 130 -2.92 29.95 18.69
C PRO A 130 -3.30 29.04 17.53
N GLU A 131 -3.62 29.66 16.40
CA GLU A 131 -3.95 29.04 15.13
C GLU A 131 -2.68 28.34 14.58
N ALA A 132 -2.48 27.08 14.97
CA ALA A 132 -1.46 26.23 14.37
C ALA A 132 -1.93 25.86 12.95
N PRO A 133 -1.18 26.17 11.88
CA PRO A 133 -1.64 26.07 10.49
C PRO A 133 -1.60 24.64 9.92
N PHE A 134 -1.42 23.63 10.76
CA PHE A 134 -1.44 22.22 10.38
C PHE A 134 -2.49 21.51 11.22
N LEU A 135 -3.74 21.55 10.74
CA LEU A 135 -4.77 20.62 11.19
C LEU A 135 -4.35 19.22 10.73
N ASP A 136 -3.95 18.37 11.68
CA ASP A 136 -3.91 16.94 11.44
C ASP A 136 -5.33 16.49 11.07
N SER A 137 -5.50 15.92 9.88
CA SER A 137 -6.82 15.49 9.37
C SER A 137 -7.49 14.46 10.29
N GLU A 138 -6.72 13.81 11.15
CA GLU A 138 -7.22 12.86 12.15
C GLU A 138 -7.91 13.55 13.35
N ASP A 139 -7.54 14.80 13.69
CA ASP A 139 -8.19 15.57 14.75
C ASP A 139 -9.56 16.10 14.32
N ALA A 140 -9.72 16.49 13.05
CA ALA A 140 -11.00 16.94 12.52
C ALA A 140 -12.07 15.84 12.55
N VAL A 141 -11.68 14.58 12.28
CA VAL A 141 -12.58 13.43 12.38
C VAL A 141 -12.89 13.11 13.84
N SER A 142 -11.89 13.20 14.71
CA SER A 142 -12.05 12.97 16.15
C SER A 142 -13.02 13.96 16.81
N GLN A 143 -13.00 15.22 16.37
CA GLN A 143 -13.95 16.25 16.82
C GLN A 143 -15.38 15.98 16.35
N LEU A 144 -15.58 15.40 15.16
CA LEU A 144 -16.92 15.03 14.68
C LEU A 144 -17.52 13.88 15.50
N THR A 145 -16.70 12.93 15.97
CA THR A 145 -17.15 11.86 16.87
C THR A 145 -17.48 12.34 18.29
N ALA A 146 -16.97 13.50 18.70
CA ALA A 146 -17.25 14.09 20.02
C ALA A 146 -18.51 14.98 20.04
N LEU A 147 -19.12 15.24 18.88
CA LEU A 147 -20.34 16.05 18.80
C LEU A 147 -21.54 15.29 19.38
N SER A 148 -22.39 16.02 20.09
CA SER A 148 -23.71 15.51 20.46
C SER A 148 -24.54 15.23 19.19
N GLN A 149 -25.47 14.27 19.26
CA GLN A 149 -26.24 13.86 18.09
C GLN A 149 -27.01 15.02 17.43
N GLN A 150 -27.44 16.01 18.23
CA GLN A 150 -28.13 17.20 17.73
C GLN A 150 -27.20 18.15 16.96
N ASP A 151 -25.96 18.32 17.43
CA ASP A 151 -25.00 19.20 16.77
C ASP A 151 -24.50 18.60 15.45
N ALA A 152 -24.33 17.28 15.41
CA ALA A 152 -23.97 16.57 14.19
C ALA A 152 -25.02 16.73 13.08
N GLU A 153 -26.31 16.64 13.42
CA GLU A 153 -27.41 16.86 12.47
C GLU A 153 -27.44 18.32 11.95
N ALA A 154 -27.18 19.30 12.82
CA ALA A 154 -27.11 20.71 12.42
C ALA A 154 -25.95 20.97 11.44
N VAL A 155 -24.77 20.37 11.68
CA VAL A 155 -23.61 20.47 10.79
C VAL A 155 -23.89 19.82 9.44
N LEU A 156 -24.52 18.64 9.42
CA LEU A 156 -24.89 17.97 8.17
C LEU A 156 -25.89 18.79 7.36
N TRP A 157 -26.83 19.46 8.01
CA TRP A 157 -27.78 20.34 7.35
C TRP A 157 -27.08 21.57 6.74
N ALA A 158 -26.18 22.20 7.49
CA ALA A 158 -25.39 23.35 7.01
C ALA A 158 -24.47 22.98 5.83
N LEU A 159 -23.89 21.78 5.82
CA LEU A 159 -23.06 21.29 4.70
C LEU A 159 -23.89 21.01 3.45
N ARG A 160 -25.10 20.45 3.60
CA ARG A 160 -26.03 20.24 2.50
C ARG A 160 -26.40 21.57 1.83
N ASP A 161 -26.69 22.59 2.62
CA ASP A 161 -26.99 23.93 2.11
C ASP A 161 -25.81 24.57 1.38
N ARG A 162 -24.59 24.41 1.91
CA ARG A 162 -23.37 24.90 1.23
C ARG A 162 -23.08 24.17 -0.07
N GLN A 163 -23.30 22.86 -0.16
CA GLN A 163 -23.18 22.12 -1.42
C GLN A 163 -24.18 22.61 -2.47
N ALA A 164 -25.43 22.87 -2.06
CA ALA A 164 -26.46 23.43 -2.94
C ALA A 164 -26.11 24.84 -3.45
N GLN A 165 -25.25 25.58 -2.73
CA GLN A 165 -24.83 26.94 -3.07
C GLN A 165 -23.52 27.01 -3.87
N THR A 166 -22.93 25.91 -4.32
CA THR A 166 -21.72 25.98 -5.17
C THR A 166 -22.11 26.30 -6.63
N PRO A 167 -21.89 27.54 -7.15
CA PRO A 167 -22.13 27.79 -8.56
C PRO A 167 -21.05 27.11 -9.38
N VAL A 168 -21.48 26.26 -10.33
CA VAL A 168 -20.63 25.70 -11.39
C VAL A 168 -20.05 26.88 -12.19
N LYS A 169 -18.79 27.25 -11.92
CA LYS A 169 -18.04 28.17 -12.77
C LYS A 169 -17.83 27.49 -14.13
N LYS A 170 -18.53 27.98 -15.15
CA LYS A 170 -18.22 27.74 -16.56
C LYS A 170 -16.95 28.48 -16.97
#